data_AF-A0A9Q8Z4L6-F1
#
_entry.id   AF-A0A9Q8Z4L6-F1
#
_cell.length_a   1.000
_cell.length_b   1.000
_cell.length_c   1.000
_cell.angle_alpha   90.00
_cell.angle_beta   90.00
_cell.angle_gamma   90.00
#
_symmetry.space_group_name_H-M   'P 1'
#
loop_
_entity.id
_entity.type
_entity.pdbx_description
1 polymer ?
#
loop_
_entity_poly.entity_id
_entity_poly.type
_entity_poly.pdbx_seq_one_letter_code
_entity_poly.pdbx_strand_id
1 'polypeptide(L)'
;MASVNRPVRVRKPGELPLLTFPDMWFRMLIKIASNKGGLHYHWYEMTFCCRWDSKNSSVLCLGVDDTIQSDLQQALHQMWPELQGTHPGTLLVPLMEVIVALYDRSIWSIRDVVRQAEKDRKRSTHDTIHFTLLHEAARHAIHSSETLSVAIETLSSIQQHLATQSNQQSATSPDFQDPTEPINRHLEFHVRMLQNLQLRAQSNKERLQNEIALAYNMIAQRDSQIMTNLGEAARYDSQIMKELGAAAKEDSGAMRTIAVVSMFFLPPTFISVRFRGADVELLLIMTQAVFSMSFFNYTPPQDGAPGKWSVSERFWVYWAFAIPLTALTLGIWVLRQRWMR
;
A
#
# COMPACT_ATOMS: atom_id res chain seq x y z
N MET A 1 -32.86 14.27 64.91
CA MET A 1 -32.88 13.62 63.58
C MET A 1 -32.76 14.69 62.51
N ALA A 2 -31.54 15.11 62.19
CA ALA A 2 -31.28 16.05 61.10
C ALA A 2 -30.64 15.27 59.96
N SER A 3 -31.45 14.89 58.98
CA SER A 3 -30.98 14.36 57.70
C SER A 3 -30.29 15.50 56.95
N VAL A 4 -28.95 15.53 56.99
CA VAL A 4 -28.13 16.44 56.19
C VAL A 4 -27.89 15.77 54.84
N ASN A 5 -28.96 15.66 54.05
CA ASN A 5 -28.85 15.28 52.65
C ASN A 5 -28.46 16.54 51.87
N ARG A 6 -27.17 16.91 51.89
CA ARG A 6 -26.68 18.02 51.06
C ARG A 6 -26.66 17.53 49.61
N PRO A 7 -27.33 18.23 48.68
CA PRO A 7 -27.29 17.85 47.27
C PRO A 7 -25.87 18.03 46.74
N VAL A 8 -25.35 17.00 46.07
CA VAL A 8 -24.13 17.10 45.24
C VAL A 8 -24.35 18.20 44.21
N ARG A 9 -23.59 19.29 44.30
CA ARG A 9 -23.79 20.49 43.46
C ARG A 9 -22.72 20.54 42.37
N VAL A 10 -23.13 20.27 41.13
CA VAL A 10 -22.31 20.52 39.94
C VAL A 10 -22.35 22.03 39.64
N ARG A 11 -21.21 22.73 39.76
CA ARG A 11 -21.11 24.17 39.48
C ARG A 11 -20.53 24.43 38.09
N LYS A 12 -21.03 25.47 37.43
CA LYS A 12 -20.50 25.98 36.15
C LYS A 12 -19.18 26.73 36.38
N PRO A 13 -18.30 26.83 35.37
CA PRO A 13 -16.92 27.35 35.50
C PRO A 13 -16.75 28.82 35.97
N GLY A 14 -17.84 29.58 36.20
CA GLY A 14 -17.79 30.99 36.61
C GLY A 14 -17.88 31.27 38.12
N GLU A 15 -18.04 30.25 38.97
CA GLU A 15 -18.14 30.41 40.43
C GLU A 15 -16.96 29.72 41.15
N LEU A 16 -15.74 30.23 40.97
CA LEU A 16 -14.54 29.71 41.65
C LEU A 16 -14.06 30.69 42.74
N PRO A 17 -14.12 30.33 44.03
CA PRO A 17 -13.25 30.95 45.02
C PRO A 17 -11.80 30.58 44.71
N LEU A 18 -10.87 31.51 44.94
CA LEU A 18 -9.41 31.34 44.84
C LEU A 18 -8.97 29.96 45.36
N LEU A 19 -8.50 29.10 44.45
CA LEU A 19 -8.10 27.72 44.73
C LEU A 19 -6.83 27.66 45.57
N THR A 20 -6.94 27.09 46.76
CA THR A 20 -5.82 26.46 47.49
C THR A 20 -5.47 25.13 46.82
N PHE A 21 -4.22 24.65 46.97
CA PHE A 21 -3.67 23.46 46.28
C PHE A 21 -4.57 22.19 46.42
N PRO A 22 -4.70 21.35 45.37
CA PRO A 22 -5.45 20.08 45.42
C PRO A 22 -4.70 19.00 46.20
N ASP A 23 -5.43 18.10 46.86
CA ASP A 23 -4.85 16.97 47.61
C ASP A 23 -4.30 15.89 46.67
N MET A 24 -4.96 15.72 45.52
CA MET A 24 -4.59 14.74 44.49
C MET A 24 -5.00 15.26 43.11
N TRP A 25 -4.18 14.98 42.10
CA TRP A 25 -4.55 15.20 40.71
C TRP A 25 -4.05 14.07 39.83
N PHE A 26 -4.80 13.77 38.77
CA PHE A 26 -4.41 12.78 37.77
C PHE A 26 -5.02 13.11 36.41
N ARG A 27 -4.40 12.60 35.35
CA ARG A 27 -4.85 12.79 33.96
C ARG A 27 -5.16 11.43 33.35
N MET A 28 -6.29 11.34 32.65
CA MET A 28 -6.71 10.17 31.90
C MET A 28 -6.88 10.53 30.44
N LEU A 29 -6.27 9.73 29.57
CA LEU A 29 -6.36 9.87 28.12
C LEU A 29 -7.12 8.67 27.56
N ILE A 30 -8.17 8.91 26.78
CA ILE A 30 -8.97 7.84 26.17
C ILE A 30 -9.15 8.16 24.68
N LYS A 31 -8.87 7.18 23.83
CA LYS A 31 -8.97 7.33 22.37
C LYS A 31 -10.07 6.47 21.79
N ILE A 32 -11.13 7.07 21.28
CA ILE A 32 -12.21 6.32 20.61
C ILE A 32 -12.02 6.39 19.09
N ALA A 33 -12.13 5.25 18.42
CA ALA A 33 -12.09 5.14 16.97
C ALA A 33 -13.52 5.08 16.38
N SER A 34 -13.70 5.55 15.15
CA SER A 34 -14.95 5.43 14.41
C SER A 34 -14.67 5.16 12.94
N ASN A 35 -15.46 4.28 12.31
CA ASN A 35 -15.29 3.89 10.90
C ASN A 35 -16.44 4.35 10.01
N LYS A 36 -17.11 5.47 10.35
CA LYS A 36 -18.22 6.02 9.55
C LYS A 36 -17.65 6.88 8.41
N GLY A 37 -17.46 6.30 7.22
CA GLY A 37 -16.98 7.02 6.03
C GLY A 37 -15.46 7.19 5.95
N GLY A 38 -14.72 6.52 6.83
CA GLY A 38 -13.27 6.64 7.01
C GLY A 38 -12.91 6.36 8.46
N LEU A 39 -11.65 5.99 8.71
CA LEU A 39 -11.16 5.81 10.07
C LEU A 39 -10.89 7.17 10.71
N HIS A 40 -11.81 7.60 11.57
CA HIS A 40 -11.68 8.81 12.38
C HIS A 40 -11.40 8.44 13.84
N TYR A 41 -10.82 9.38 14.57
CA TYR A 41 -10.56 9.20 15.99
C TYR A 41 -10.85 10.47 16.78
N HIS A 42 -11.17 10.28 18.04
CA HIS A 42 -11.39 11.35 19.00
C HIS A 42 -10.63 11.04 20.30
N TRP A 43 -10.03 12.08 20.89
CA TRP A 43 -9.30 11.99 22.15
C TRP A 43 -10.09 12.68 23.25
N TYR A 44 -10.31 11.96 24.33
CA TYR A 44 -10.72 12.53 25.61
C TYR A 44 -9.48 12.80 26.44
N GLU A 45 -9.18 14.08 26.64
CA GLU A 45 -8.04 14.53 27.44
C GLU A 45 -8.54 15.09 28.76
N MET A 46 -8.82 14.21 29.72
CA MET A 46 -9.48 14.59 30.96
C MET A 46 -8.47 14.73 32.09
N THR A 47 -8.61 15.80 32.88
CA THR A 47 -7.81 16.02 34.09
C THR A 47 -8.74 16.16 35.27
N PHE A 48 -8.41 15.46 36.35
CA PHE A 48 -9.21 15.44 37.57
C PHE A 48 -8.37 15.95 38.73
N CYS A 49 -8.90 16.93 39.46
CA CYS A 49 -8.31 17.43 40.68
C CYS A 49 -9.27 17.15 41.83
N CYS A 50 -8.83 16.29 42.76
CA CYS A 50 -9.61 15.87 43.89
C CYS A 50 -9.18 16.66 45.13
N ARG A 51 -10.17 17.05 45.93
CA ARG A 51 -9.96 17.65 47.23
C ARG A 51 -10.99 17.09 48.21
N TRP A 52 -10.53 16.72 49.39
CA TRP A 52 -11.41 16.28 50.46
C TRP A 52 -10.98 16.89 51.79
N ASP A 53 -11.97 17.35 52.55
CA ASP A 53 -11.84 17.83 53.91
C ASP A 53 -12.86 17.06 54.77
N SER A 54 -12.69 17.11 56.08
CA SER A 54 -13.62 16.60 57.11
C SER A 54 -15.09 16.92 56.85
N LYS A 55 -15.39 18.02 56.13
CA LYS A 55 -16.75 18.52 55.88
C LYS A 55 -17.21 18.48 54.42
N ASN A 56 -16.30 18.50 53.44
CA ASN A 56 -16.68 18.48 52.02
C ASN A 56 -15.69 17.65 51.19
N SER A 57 -16.22 16.93 50.20
CA SER A 57 -15.43 16.29 49.14
C SER A 57 -15.82 16.94 47.80
N SER A 58 -14.83 17.25 46.96
CA SER A 58 -15.04 17.89 45.66
C SER A 58 -14.04 17.38 44.64
N VAL A 59 -14.51 17.14 43.42
CA VAL A 59 -13.67 16.79 42.27
C VAL A 59 -13.90 17.80 41.16
N LEU A 60 -12.84 18.49 40.76
CA LEU A 60 -12.83 19.35 39.59
C LEU A 60 -12.49 18.49 38.37
N CYS A 61 -13.41 18.47 37.40
CA CYS A 61 -13.26 17.74 36.15
C CYS A 61 -12.99 18.72 35.02
N LEU A 62 -11.84 18.60 34.36
CA LEU A 62 -11.39 19.44 33.24
C LEU A 62 -11.31 18.60 31.96
N GLY A 63 -11.71 19.17 30.83
CA GLY A 63 -11.69 18.47 29.54
C GLY A 63 -12.80 17.42 29.37
N VAL A 64 -13.90 17.58 30.12
CA VAL A 64 -15.07 16.69 30.08
C VAL A 64 -16.14 17.30 29.18
N ASP A 65 -16.73 16.49 28.30
CA ASP A 65 -17.81 16.91 27.40
C ASP A 65 -19.21 16.76 28.03
N ASP A 66 -20.25 17.25 27.35
CA ASP A 66 -21.64 17.20 27.85
C ASP A 66 -22.15 15.76 28.05
N THR A 67 -21.63 14.80 27.27
CA THR A 67 -22.03 13.39 27.36
C THR A 67 -21.48 12.74 28.63
N ILE A 68 -20.20 12.94 28.91
CA ILE A 68 -19.53 12.43 30.10
C ILE A 68 -20.07 13.16 31.35
N GLN A 69 -20.38 14.45 31.26
CA GLN A 69 -21.05 15.16 32.35
C GLN A 69 -22.40 14.52 32.70
N SER A 70 -23.20 14.17 31.69
CA SER A 70 -24.50 13.52 31.88
C SER A 70 -24.33 12.12 32.47
N ASP A 71 -23.40 11.32 31.93
CA ASP A 71 -23.06 9.99 32.44
C ASP A 71 -22.57 10.06 33.90
N LEU A 72 -21.77 11.07 34.25
CA LEU A 72 -21.30 11.29 35.63
C LEU A 72 -22.41 11.70 36.59
N GLN A 73 -23.32 12.59 36.16
CA GLN A 73 -24.48 12.96 36.97
C GLN A 73 -25.37 11.73 37.24
N GLN A 74 -25.57 10.89 36.22
CA GLN A 74 -26.31 9.65 36.36
C GLN A 74 -25.63 8.67 37.33
N ALA A 75 -24.33 8.41 37.15
CA ALA A 75 -23.56 7.52 38.03
C ALA A 75 -23.57 8.02 39.48
N LEU A 76 -23.40 9.33 39.69
CA LEU A 76 -23.52 9.95 41.01
C LEU A 76 -24.90 9.71 41.62
N HIS A 77 -25.99 9.99 40.90
CA HIS A 77 -27.33 9.77 41.42
C HIS A 77 -27.63 8.31 41.78
N GLN A 78 -27.10 7.37 41.01
CA GLN A 78 -27.29 5.94 41.23
C GLN A 78 -26.49 5.41 42.42
N MET A 79 -25.23 5.83 42.57
CA MET A 79 -24.31 5.27 43.57
C MET A 79 -24.27 6.05 44.89
N TRP A 80 -24.76 7.30 44.91
CA TRP A 80 -24.74 8.15 46.10
C TRP A 80 -25.42 7.56 47.35
N PRO A 81 -26.57 6.84 47.25
CA PRO A 81 -27.24 6.29 48.43
C PRO A 81 -26.36 5.33 49.24
N GLU A 82 -25.45 4.61 48.59
CA GLU A 82 -24.56 3.60 49.19
C GLU A 82 -23.22 4.19 49.66
N LEU A 83 -22.76 5.26 49.00
CA LEU A 83 -21.44 5.87 49.21
C LEU A 83 -21.45 7.04 50.22
N GLN A 84 -22.50 7.17 51.03
CA GLN A 84 -22.72 8.33 51.90
C GLN A 84 -21.51 8.60 52.83
N GLY A 85 -20.96 9.81 52.75
CA GLY A 85 -19.88 10.25 53.62
C GLY A 85 -18.97 11.30 52.96
N THR A 86 -18.01 11.80 53.75
CA THR A 86 -17.00 12.77 53.30
C THR A 86 -15.62 12.13 53.19
N HIS A 87 -15.56 10.81 53.05
CA HIS A 87 -14.30 10.08 53.12
C HIS A 87 -13.43 10.32 51.88
N PRO A 88 -12.09 10.22 52.02
CA PRO A 88 -11.18 10.24 50.88
C PRO A 88 -11.59 9.19 49.84
N GLY A 89 -11.72 9.59 48.58
CA GLY A 89 -12.05 8.68 47.47
C GLY A 89 -13.54 8.42 47.22
N THR A 90 -14.48 8.90 48.05
CA THR A 90 -15.93 8.70 47.83
C THR A 90 -16.40 9.12 46.44
N LEU A 91 -16.01 10.32 45.99
CA LEU A 91 -16.37 10.84 44.67
C LEU A 91 -15.57 10.20 43.52
N LEU A 92 -14.46 9.52 43.82
CA LEU A 92 -13.65 8.84 42.82
C LEU A 92 -14.36 7.58 42.32
N VAL A 93 -15.18 6.92 43.15
CA VAL A 93 -15.93 5.72 42.76
C VAL A 93 -16.85 5.96 41.54
N PRO A 94 -17.84 6.87 41.60
CA PRO A 94 -18.73 7.13 40.45
C PRO A 94 -17.98 7.74 39.26
N LEU A 95 -16.91 8.50 39.51
CA LEU A 95 -16.04 9.00 38.45
C LEU A 95 -15.34 7.84 37.69
N MET A 96 -14.78 6.89 38.43
CA MET A 96 -14.09 5.76 37.84
C MET A 96 -15.05 4.81 37.13
N GLU A 97 -16.28 4.65 37.59
CA GLU A 97 -17.31 3.88 36.88
C GLU A 97 -17.51 4.41 35.45
N VAL A 98 -17.65 5.74 35.29
CA VAL A 98 -17.78 6.39 33.98
C VAL A 98 -16.51 6.24 33.15
N ILE A 99 -15.33 6.43 33.75
CA ILE A 99 -14.04 6.29 33.05
C ILE A 99 -13.84 4.85 32.55
N VAL A 100 -14.20 3.85 33.35
CA VAL A 100 -14.11 2.43 32.97
C VAL A 100 -15.05 2.14 31.80
N ALA A 101 -16.27 2.67 31.81
CA ALA A 101 -17.20 2.55 30.69
C ALA A 101 -16.67 3.21 29.41
N LEU A 102 -15.95 4.35 29.52
CA LEU A 102 -15.30 4.99 28.38
C LEU A 102 -14.14 4.15 27.81
N TYR A 103 -13.33 3.53 28.67
CA TYR A 103 -12.28 2.60 28.23
C TYR A 103 -12.86 1.36 27.56
N ASP A 104 -13.98 0.83 28.05
CA ASP A 104 -14.70 -0.24 27.38
C ASP A 104 -15.10 0.22 25.96
N ARG A 105 -15.85 1.32 25.83
CA ARG A 105 -16.24 1.89 24.51
C ARG A 105 -15.03 2.09 23.58
N SER A 106 -13.91 2.59 24.10
CA SER A 106 -12.63 2.74 23.38
C SER A 106 -12.14 1.42 22.79
N ILE A 107 -12.01 0.37 23.60
CA ILE A 107 -11.52 -0.94 23.15
C ILE A 107 -12.46 -1.58 22.15
N TRP A 108 -13.78 -1.52 22.40
CA TRP A 108 -14.78 -2.08 21.51
C TRP A 108 -14.78 -1.36 20.16
N SER A 109 -14.58 -0.05 20.14
CA SER A 109 -14.52 0.73 18.90
C SER A 109 -13.38 0.27 17.98
N ILE A 110 -12.20 -0.02 18.53
CA ILE A 110 -11.04 -0.52 17.77
C ILE A 110 -11.32 -1.93 17.27
N ARG A 111 -11.87 -2.80 18.12
CA ARG A 111 -12.24 -4.15 17.72
C ARG A 111 -13.26 -4.16 16.58
N ASP A 112 -14.21 -3.23 16.59
CA ASP A 112 -15.22 -3.13 15.54
C ASP A 112 -14.61 -2.71 14.19
N VAL A 113 -13.59 -1.85 14.20
CA VAL A 113 -12.78 -1.53 13.00
C VAL A 113 -12.11 -2.80 12.46
N VAL A 114 -11.43 -3.57 13.33
CA VAL A 114 -10.76 -4.82 12.93
C VAL A 114 -11.77 -5.84 12.39
N ARG A 115 -12.89 -6.01 13.08
CA ARG A 115 -13.97 -6.92 12.66
C ARG A 115 -14.55 -6.53 11.31
N GLN A 116 -14.67 -5.23 11.03
CA GLN A 116 -15.15 -4.77 9.74
C GLN A 116 -14.15 -5.10 8.64
N ALA A 117 -12.86 -4.84 8.87
CA ALA A 117 -11.79 -5.23 7.94
C ALA A 117 -11.82 -6.74 7.64
N GLU A 118 -11.93 -7.58 8.67
CA GLU A 118 -12.03 -9.04 8.49
C GLU A 118 -13.23 -9.49 7.63
N LYS A 119 -14.36 -8.79 7.72
CA LYS A 119 -15.54 -9.11 6.90
C LYS A 119 -15.33 -8.70 5.44
N ASP A 120 -14.63 -7.59 5.21
CA ASP A 120 -14.43 -7.02 3.89
C ASP A 120 -13.32 -7.71 3.08
N ARG A 121 -12.61 -8.69 3.67
CA ARG A 121 -11.54 -9.51 3.04
C ARG A 121 -11.84 -9.98 1.60
N LYS A 122 -13.08 -10.39 1.32
CA LYS A 122 -13.47 -10.91 0.00
C LYS A 122 -13.70 -9.83 -1.06
N ARG A 123 -13.95 -8.60 -0.63
CA ARG A 123 -14.27 -7.46 -1.51
C ARG A 123 -13.04 -6.62 -1.84
N SER A 124 -12.07 -6.54 -0.92
CA SER A 124 -10.95 -5.60 -0.97
C SER A 124 -9.59 -6.25 -1.27
N THR A 125 -9.56 -7.33 -2.06
CA THR A 125 -8.36 -8.13 -2.36
C THR A 125 -7.24 -7.36 -3.10
N HIS A 126 -7.49 -6.10 -3.47
CA HIS A 126 -6.55 -5.21 -4.18
C HIS A 126 -6.37 -3.84 -3.52
N ASP A 127 -7.10 -3.53 -2.44
CA ASP A 127 -7.17 -2.15 -1.99
C ASP A 127 -6.04 -1.82 -1.01
N THR A 128 -5.11 -0.98 -1.45
CA THR A 128 -4.16 -0.26 -0.57
C THR A 128 -4.89 0.41 0.60
N ILE A 129 -6.14 0.82 0.40
CA ILE A 129 -7.04 1.39 1.41
C ILE A 129 -7.24 0.41 2.58
N HIS A 130 -7.42 -0.88 2.31
CA HIS A 130 -7.60 -1.90 3.34
C HIS A 130 -6.37 -2.04 4.24
N PHE A 131 -5.17 -2.01 3.64
CA PHE A 131 -3.91 -2.05 4.38
C PHE A 131 -3.69 -0.80 5.20
N THR A 132 -3.94 0.38 4.64
CA THR A 132 -3.83 1.63 5.39
C THR A 132 -4.78 1.63 6.59
N LEU A 133 -6.00 1.09 6.44
CA LEU A 133 -6.95 0.97 7.54
C LEU A 133 -6.46 0.01 8.63
N LEU A 134 -5.93 -1.16 8.26
CA LEU A 134 -5.37 -2.11 9.24
C LEU A 134 -4.17 -1.52 9.99
N HIS A 135 -3.27 -0.81 9.29
CA HIS A 135 -2.12 -0.14 9.92
C HIS A 135 -2.53 1.00 10.84
N GLU A 136 -3.46 1.86 10.41
CA GLU A 136 -3.96 2.94 11.26
C GLU A 136 -4.73 2.39 12.48
N ALA A 137 -5.52 1.33 12.29
CA ALA A 137 -6.15 0.60 13.39
C ALA A 137 -5.09 0.05 14.36
N ALA A 138 -3.95 -0.44 13.87
CA ALA A 138 -2.88 -0.98 14.72
C ALA A 138 -2.23 0.11 15.55
N ARG A 139 -1.97 1.28 14.94
CA ARG A 139 -1.51 2.47 15.68
C ARG A 139 -2.49 2.85 16.78
N HIS A 140 -3.79 2.83 16.49
CA HIS A 140 -4.83 3.20 17.47
C HIS A 140 -4.96 2.16 18.58
N ALA A 141 -4.84 0.87 18.27
CA ALA A 141 -4.78 -0.22 19.24
C ALA A 141 -3.60 -0.08 20.20
N ILE A 142 -2.42 0.30 19.68
CA ILE A 142 -1.23 0.55 20.50
C ILE A 142 -1.50 1.69 21.49
N HIS A 143 -1.97 2.84 21.01
CA HIS A 143 -2.24 3.99 21.88
C HIS A 143 -3.33 3.69 22.93
N SER A 144 -4.39 2.98 22.54
CA SER A 144 -5.45 2.60 23.51
C SER A 144 -4.94 1.62 24.56
N SER A 145 -4.04 0.70 24.20
CA SER A 145 -3.43 -0.23 25.15
C SER A 145 -2.45 0.47 26.10
N GLU A 146 -1.67 1.42 25.59
CA GLU A 146 -0.73 2.23 26.37
C GLU A 146 -1.48 3.06 27.41
N THR A 147 -2.46 3.85 26.97
CA THR A 147 -3.25 4.72 27.85
C THR A 147 -4.04 3.94 28.89
N LEU A 148 -4.59 2.78 28.55
CA LEU A 148 -5.24 1.90 29.52
C LEU A 148 -4.25 1.34 30.56
N SER A 149 -3.02 1.01 30.16
CA SER A 149 -1.99 0.56 31.11
C SER A 149 -1.60 1.68 32.08
N VAL A 150 -1.48 2.91 31.58
CA VAL A 150 -1.28 4.11 32.41
C VAL A 150 -2.45 4.32 33.37
N ALA A 151 -3.69 4.12 32.93
CA ALA A 151 -4.87 4.26 33.78
C ALA A 151 -4.93 3.21 34.90
N ILE A 152 -4.56 1.95 34.60
CA ILE A 152 -4.45 0.89 35.62
C ILE A 152 -3.44 1.29 36.68
N GLU A 153 -2.23 1.67 36.27
CA GLU A 153 -1.16 2.04 37.20
C GLU A 153 -1.54 3.26 38.05
N THR A 154 -2.17 4.26 37.42
CA THR A 154 -2.65 5.47 38.10
C THR A 154 -3.70 5.11 39.15
N LEU A 155 -4.70 4.29 38.80
CA LEU A 155 -5.76 3.92 39.73
C LEU A 155 -5.24 3.03 40.87
N SER A 156 -4.33 2.09 40.57
CA SER A 156 -3.67 1.26 41.59
C SER A 156 -2.85 2.10 42.56
N SER A 157 -2.10 3.09 42.06
CA SER A 157 -1.35 4.03 42.90
C SER A 157 -2.28 4.88 43.78
N ILE A 158 -3.40 5.37 43.23
CA ILE A 158 -4.41 6.11 43.99
C ILE A 158 -5.02 5.23 45.09
N GLN A 159 -5.40 3.99 44.78
CA GLN A 159 -5.92 3.04 45.76
C GLN A 159 -4.92 2.78 46.89
N GLN A 160 -3.65 2.57 46.56
CA GLN A 160 -2.59 2.35 47.55
C GLN A 160 -2.37 3.58 48.44
N HIS A 161 -2.44 4.79 47.88
CA HIS A 161 -2.34 6.04 48.63
C HIS A 161 -3.50 6.20 49.61
N LEU A 162 -4.74 5.96 49.15
CA LEU A 162 -5.94 6.04 50.00
C LEU A 162 -5.92 5.00 51.12
N ALA A 163 -5.49 3.76 50.85
CA ALA A 163 -5.35 2.71 51.86
C ALA A 163 -4.28 3.06 52.91
N THR A 164 -3.14 3.62 52.49
CA THR A 164 -2.08 4.06 53.42
C THR A 164 -2.57 5.20 54.31
N GLN A 165 -3.33 6.14 53.75
CA GLN A 165 -3.91 7.26 54.49
C GLN A 165 -4.96 6.80 55.50
N SER A 166 -5.82 5.84 55.14
CA SER A 166 -6.79 5.22 56.07
C SER A 166 -6.07 4.55 57.25
N ASN A 167 -5.06 3.72 56.98
CA ASN A 167 -4.32 3.01 58.03
C ASN A 167 -3.65 3.95 59.05
N GLN A 168 -3.16 5.12 58.61
CA GLN A 168 -2.60 6.13 59.51
C GLN A 168 -3.66 6.77 60.42
N GLN A 169 -4.90 6.94 59.93
CA GLN A 169 -6.01 7.50 60.70
C GLN A 169 -6.62 6.48 61.66
N SER A 170 -6.69 5.21 61.27
CA SER A 170 -7.23 4.12 62.11
C SER A 170 -6.32 3.79 63.30
N ALA A 171 -5.01 3.98 63.18
CA ALA A 171 -4.06 3.80 64.29
C ALA A 171 -4.33 4.72 65.50
N THR A 172 -5.09 5.80 65.31
CA THR A 172 -5.45 6.75 66.38
C THR A 172 -6.81 6.45 67.04
N SER A 173 -7.62 5.51 66.54
CA SER A 173 -8.94 5.15 67.12
C SER A 173 -9.39 3.73 66.73
N PRO A 174 -9.11 2.71 67.57
CA PRO A 174 -9.24 1.29 67.21
C PRO A 174 -10.66 0.67 67.29
N ASP A 175 -11.68 1.43 67.69
CA ASP A 175 -13.02 0.88 68.02
C ASP A 175 -14.13 1.17 66.97
N PHE A 176 -13.77 1.75 65.81
CA PHE A 176 -14.72 2.09 64.74
C PHE A 176 -14.55 1.20 63.51
N GLN A 177 -15.67 0.68 62.96
CA GLN A 177 -15.70 0.06 61.63
C GLN A 177 -15.15 1.06 60.60
N ASP A 178 -14.15 0.66 59.81
CA ASP A 178 -13.52 1.52 58.82
C ASP A 178 -14.52 1.88 57.70
N PRO A 179 -15.00 3.14 57.64
CA PRO A 179 -15.95 3.56 56.62
C PRO A 179 -15.32 3.66 55.21
N THR A 180 -14.00 3.49 55.08
CA THR A 180 -13.29 3.47 53.79
C THR A 180 -13.28 2.09 53.12
N GLU A 181 -13.60 1.04 53.86
CA GLU A 181 -13.66 -0.35 53.37
C GLU A 181 -14.57 -0.54 52.13
N PRO A 182 -15.83 -0.05 52.08
CA PRO A 182 -16.65 -0.16 50.87
C PRO A 182 -16.06 0.60 49.68
N ILE A 183 -15.43 1.76 49.92
CA ILE A 183 -14.81 2.59 48.88
C ILE A 183 -13.62 1.84 48.27
N ASN A 184 -12.75 1.29 49.12
CA ASN A 184 -11.60 0.51 48.67
C ASN A 184 -12.01 -0.70 47.84
N ARG A 185 -13.09 -1.40 48.24
CA ARG A 185 -13.63 -2.52 47.48
C ARG A 185 -14.14 -2.12 46.09
N HIS A 186 -14.83 -0.97 45.98
CA HIS A 186 -15.28 -0.46 44.69
C HIS A 186 -14.10 -0.05 43.79
N LEU A 187 -13.08 0.61 44.35
CA LEU A 187 -11.89 0.98 43.59
C LEU A 187 -11.11 -0.26 43.14
N GLU A 188 -10.96 -1.27 43.99
CA GLU A 188 -10.35 -2.55 43.62
C GLU A 188 -11.13 -3.23 42.49
N PHE A 189 -12.45 -3.21 42.55
CA PHE A 189 -13.31 -3.71 41.48
C PHE A 189 -13.06 -2.99 40.15
N HIS A 190 -12.96 -1.65 40.16
CA HIS A 190 -12.64 -0.87 38.96
C HIS A 190 -11.23 -1.18 38.42
N VAL A 191 -10.21 -1.33 39.28
CA VAL A 191 -8.87 -1.78 38.87
C VAL A 191 -8.96 -3.14 38.17
N ARG A 192 -9.69 -4.10 38.77
CA ARG A 192 -9.91 -5.43 38.18
C ARG A 192 -10.58 -5.34 36.82
N MET A 193 -11.56 -4.45 36.66
CA MET A 193 -12.26 -4.24 35.39
C MET A 193 -11.33 -3.66 34.32
N LEU A 194 -10.50 -2.67 34.66
CA LEU A 194 -9.49 -2.14 33.74
C LEU A 194 -8.45 -3.20 33.34
N GLN A 195 -8.00 -4.05 34.27
CA GLN A 195 -7.11 -5.18 33.97
C GLN A 195 -7.75 -6.17 32.99
N ASN A 196 -9.04 -6.50 33.19
CA ASN A 196 -9.77 -7.35 32.24
C ASN A 196 -9.88 -6.69 30.85
N LEU A 197 -10.08 -5.37 30.81
CA LEU A 197 -10.08 -4.60 29.56
C LEU A 197 -8.69 -4.59 28.89
N GLN A 198 -7.60 -4.59 29.67
CA GLN A 198 -6.24 -4.67 29.15
C GLN A 198 -5.98 -6.01 28.46
N LEU A 199 -6.42 -7.12 29.05
CA LEU A 199 -6.35 -8.44 28.42
C LEU A 199 -7.11 -8.48 27.09
N ARG A 200 -8.29 -7.83 27.02
CA ARG A 200 -9.05 -7.71 25.77
C ARG A 200 -8.33 -6.84 24.74
N ALA A 201 -7.75 -5.72 25.16
CA ALA A 201 -6.96 -4.86 24.29
C ALA A 201 -5.75 -5.61 23.71
N GLN A 202 -5.07 -6.41 24.53
CA GLN A 202 -3.95 -7.24 24.09
C GLN A 202 -4.39 -8.30 23.07
N SER A 203 -5.47 -9.04 23.36
CA SER A 203 -6.01 -10.02 22.41
C SER A 203 -6.43 -9.38 21.08
N ASN A 204 -7.05 -8.20 21.12
CA ASN A 204 -7.40 -7.45 19.90
C ASN A 204 -6.17 -6.99 19.12
N LYS A 205 -5.09 -6.59 19.81
CA LYS A 205 -3.81 -6.22 19.19
C LYS A 205 -3.15 -7.41 18.50
N GLU A 206 -3.09 -8.57 19.16
CA GLU A 206 -2.55 -9.81 18.59
C GLU A 206 -3.38 -10.26 17.36
N ARG A 207 -4.71 -10.19 17.47
CA ARG A 207 -5.62 -10.49 16.36
C ARG A 207 -5.39 -9.56 15.16
N LEU A 208 -5.22 -8.27 15.40
CA LEU A 208 -4.93 -7.30 14.34
C LEU A 208 -3.57 -7.53 13.69
N GLN A 209 -2.54 -7.86 14.48
CA GLN A 209 -1.23 -8.23 13.95
C GLN A 209 -1.30 -9.48 13.06
N ASN A 210 -2.08 -10.48 13.46
CA ASN A 210 -2.31 -11.68 12.65
C ASN A 210 -3.02 -11.35 11.33
N GLU A 211 -4.02 -10.46 11.34
CA GLU A 211 -4.69 -10.03 10.11
C GLU A 211 -3.75 -9.24 9.18
N ILE A 212 -2.90 -8.36 9.72
CA ILE A 212 -1.88 -7.66 8.91
C ILE A 212 -0.91 -8.67 8.27
N ALA A 213 -0.42 -9.65 9.03
CA ALA A 213 0.48 -10.67 8.53
C ALA A 213 -0.19 -11.54 7.45
N LEU A 214 -1.44 -11.95 7.68
CA LEU A 214 -2.25 -12.67 6.69
C LEU A 214 -2.39 -11.86 5.40
N ALA A 215 -2.72 -10.58 5.51
CA ALA A 215 -2.90 -9.71 4.36
C ALA A 215 -1.60 -9.58 3.54
N TYR A 216 -0.43 -9.45 4.18
CA TYR A 216 0.87 -9.47 3.49
C TYR A 216 1.15 -10.79 2.77
N ASN A 217 0.90 -11.93 3.44
CA ASN A 217 1.09 -13.24 2.82
C ASN A 217 0.19 -13.44 1.60
N MET A 218 -1.06 -12.96 1.67
CA MET A 218 -2.00 -13.02 0.54
C MET A 218 -1.52 -12.17 -0.66
N ILE A 219 -0.98 -10.98 -0.42
CA ILE A 219 -0.36 -10.17 -1.50
C ILE A 219 0.81 -10.92 -2.11
N ALA A 220 1.76 -11.38 -1.29
CA ALA A 220 2.97 -12.05 -1.79
C ALA A 220 2.64 -13.30 -2.62
N GLN A 221 1.65 -14.10 -2.16
CA GLN A 221 1.17 -15.27 -2.89
C GLN A 221 0.55 -14.87 -4.24
N ARG A 222 -0.22 -13.78 -4.26
CA ARG A 222 -0.85 -13.27 -5.49
C ARG A 222 0.18 -12.70 -6.47
N ASP A 223 1.13 -11.91 -6.01
CA ASP A 223 2.22 -11.37 -6.84
C ASP A 223 3.06 -12.50 -7.43
N SER A 224 3.30 -13.57 -6.66
CA SER A 224 3.94 -14.78 -7.17
C SER A 224 3.12 -15.45 -8.28
N GLN A 225 1.79 -15.57 -8.12
CA GLN A 225 0.91 -16.10 -9.16
C GLN A 225 0.86 -15.22 -10.41
N ILE A 226 0.85 -13.89 -10.25
CA ILE A 226 0.91 -12.95 -11.37
C ILE A 226 2.24 -13.09 -12.10
N MET A 227 3.35 -13.18 -11.36
CA MET A 227 4.69 -13.33 -11.93
C MET A 227 4.86 -14.66 -12.67
N THR A 228 4.30 -15.76 -12.16
CA THR A 228 4.32 -17.05 -12.88
C THR A 228 3.53 -16.97 -14.16
N ASN A 229 2.31 -16.42 -14.13
CA ASN A 229 1.46 -16.29 -15.31
C ASN A 229 2.10 -15.36 -16.35
N LEU A 230 2.69 -14.25 -15.90
CA LEU A 230 3.43 -13.33 -16.77
C LEU A 230 4.67 -13.99 -17.36
N GLY A 231 5.37 -14.82 -16.58
CA GLY A 231 6.52 -15.60 -17.04
C GLY A 231 6.13 -16.64 -18.10
N GLU A 232 4.97 -17.28 -17.96
CA GLU A 232 4.41 -18.18 -18.97
C GLU A 232 4.04 -17.43 -20.26
N ALA A 233 3.36 -16.29 -20.14
CA ALA A 233 3.06 -15.43 -21.28
C ALA A 233 4.33 -14.95 -22.00
N ALA A 234 5.34 -14.50 -21.25
CA ALA A 234 6.61 -14.07 -21.81
C ALA A 234 7.39 -15.22 -22.48
N ARG A 235 7.27 -16.46 -21.97
CA ARG A 235 7.85 -17.66 -22.62
C ARG A 235 7.17 -17.94 -23.95
N TYR A 236 5.85 -17.80 -24.02
CA TYR A 236 5.10 -17.95 -25.26
C TYR A 236 5.52 -16.88 -26.30
N ASP A 237 5.63 -15.62 -25.88
CA ASP A 237 6.11 -14.53 -26.74
C ASP A 237 7.54 -14.78 -27.25
N SER A 238 8.42 -15.28 -26.39
CA SER A 238 9.80 -15.65 -26.76
C SER A 238 9.83 -16.79 -27.78
N GLN A 239 8.92 -17.78 -27.65
CA GLN A 239 8.81 -18.86 -28.63
C GLN A 239 8.35 -18.35 -30.00
N ILE A 240 7.31 -17.50 -30.02
CA ILE A 240 6.85 -16.85 -31.26
C ILE A 240 7.98 -16.05 -31.89
N MET A 241 8.71 -15.26 -31.11
CA MET A 241 9.82 -14.45 -31.62
C MET A 241 10.95 -15.32 -32.18
N LYS A 242 11.22 -16.48 -31.58
CA LYS A 242 12.20 -17.44 -32.09
C LYS A 242 11.76 -18.06 -33.42
N GLU A 243 10.50 -18.46 -33.55
CA GLU A 243 9.94 -18.99 -34.80
C GLU A 243 9.94 -17.92 -35.89
N LEU A 244 9.52 -16.70 -35.57
CA LEU A 244 9.54 -15.57 -36.50
C LEU A 244 10.98 -15.24 -36.95
N GLY A 245 11.94 -15.24 -36.02
CA GLY A 245 13.35 -15.04 -36.34
C GLY A 245 13.94 -16.16 -37.21
N ALA A 246 13.49 -17.41 -37.02
CA ALA A 246 13.87 -18.54 -37.87
C ALA A 246 13.32 -18.39 -39.28
N ALA A 247 12.02 -18.08 -39.42
CA ALA A 247 11.38 -17.82 -40.71
C ALA A 247 12.04 -16.62 -41.43
N ALA A 248 12.29 -15.52 -40.73
CA ALA A 248 12.98 -14.35 -41.29
C ALA A 248 14.42 -14.66 -41.74
N LYS A 249 15.12 -15.57 -41.05
CA LYS A 249 16.47 -16.03 -41.45
C LYS A 249 16.41 -16.89 -42.70
N GLU A 250 15.40 -17.75 -42.84
CA GLU A 250 15.16 -18.53 -44.06
C GLU A 250 14.84 -17.58 -45.24
N ASP A 251 13.94 -16.63 -45.04
CA ASP A 251 13.61 -15.58 -46.01
C ASP A 251 14.86 -14.77 -46.42
N SER A 252 15.75 -14.47 -45.47
CA SER A 252 17.02 -13.80 -45.75
C SER A 252 17.93 -14.61 -46.69
N GLY A 253 17.85 -15.96 -46.63
CA GLY A 253 18.57 -16.86 -47.53
C GLY A 253 18.08 -16.74 -48.97
N ALA A 254 16.75 -16.76 -49.16
CA ALA A 254 16.14 -16.53 -50.47
C ALA A 254 16.47 -15.13 -51.01
N MET A 255 16.35 -14.11 -50.16
CA MET A 255 16.70 -12.72 -50.51
C MET A 255 18.15 -12.58 -50.94
N ARG A 256 19.08 -13.25 -50.25
CA ARG A 256 20.50 -13.26 -50.63
C ARG A 256 20.72 -13.90 -52.00
N THR A 257 20.02 -14.99 -52.31
CA THR A 257 20.10 -15.64 -53.63
C THR A 257 19.58 -14.73 -54.73
N ILE A 258 18.42 -14.09 -54.54
CA ILE A 258 17.85 -13.12 -55.50
C ILE A 258 18.83 -11.97 -55.75
N ALA A 259 19.45 -11.43 -54.69
CA ALA A 259 20.43 -10.37 -54.80
C ALA A 259 21.68 -10.81 -55.58
N VAL A 260 22.19 -12.02 -55.33
CA VAL A 260 23.34 -12.58 -56.07
C VAL A 260 23.01 -12.79 -57.54
N VAL A 261 21.85 -13.38 -57.84
CA VAL A 261 21.36 -13.56 -59.22
C VAL A 261 21.24 -12.21 -59.92
N SER A 262 20.68 -11.21 -59.25
CA SER A 262 20.58 -9.85 -59.77
C SER A 262 21.97 -9.24 -60.02
N MET A 263 22.92 -9.35 -59.08
CA MET A 263 24.29 -8.84 -59.25
C MET A 263 25.07 -9.52 -60.39
N PHE A 264 24.72 -10.76 -60.74
CA PHE A 264 25.31 -11.50 -61.86
C PHE A 264 24.74 -11.09 -63.21
N PHE A 265 23.41 -10.96 -63.32
CA PHE A 265 22.73 -10.67 -64.58
C PHE A 265 22.57 -9.17 -64.88
N LEU A 266 22.61 -8.31 -63.86
CA LEU A 266 22.42 -6.87 -64.04
C LEU A 266 23.59 -6.19 -64.79
N PRO A 267 24.88 -6.51 -64.57
CA PRO A 267 25.97 -5.88 -65.34
C PRO A 267 25.95 -6.24 -66.84
N PRO A 268 25.79 -7.51 -67.27
CA PRO A 268 25.70 -7.85 -68.69
C PRO A 268 24.45 -7.28 -69.37
N THR A 269 23.31 -7.27 -68.68
CA THR A 269 22.08 -6.63 -69.19
C THR A 269 22.23 -5.11 -69.28
N PHE A 270 22.93 -4.47 -68.34
CA PHE A 270 23.24 -3.03 -68.40
C PHE A 270 24.25 -2.68 -69.49
N ILE A 271 25.30 -3.48 -69.72
CA ILE A 271 26.25 -3.30 -70.84
C ILE A 271 25.53 -3.43 -72.19
N SER A 272 24.52 -4.31 -72.27
CA SER A 272 23.64 -4.41 -73.43
C SER A 272 22.78 -3.16 -73.63
N VAL A 273 22.63 -2.32 -72.59
CA VAL A 273 21.78 -1.12 -72.56
C VAL A 273 22.58 0.19 -72.57
N ARG A 274 23.82 0.27 -72.07
CA ARG A 274 24.69 1.45 -72.21
C ARG A 274 26.12 1.19 -71.73
N PHE A 275 27.10 1.40 -72.62
CA PHE A 275 28.37 2.04 -72.25
C PHE A 275 28.95 2.74 -73.48
N ARG A 276 28.42 3.92 -73.79
CA ARG A 276 29.12 4.88 -74.65
C ARG A 276 29.87 5.83 -73.72
N GLY A 277 31.18 5.63 -73.62
CA GLY A 277 32.07 6.62 -73.02
C GLY A 277 32.08 7.89 -73.88
N ALA A 278 31.95 9.03 -73.21
CA ALA A 278 31.99 10.41 -73.71
C ALA A 278 30.82 10.81 -74.65
N ASP A 279 29.70 11.22 -74.06
CA ASP A 279 29.37 12.65 -73.90
C ASP A 279 28.01 12.85 -73.21
N VAL A 280 27.89 14.03 -72.61
CA VAL A 280 26.89 14.54 -71.67
C VAL A 280 25.48 14.59 -72.29
N GLU A 281 24.48 13.94 -71.69
CA GLU A 281 23.15 14.53 -71.38
C GLU A 281 22.12 13.52 -70.84
N LEU A 282 21.16 14.13 -70.15
CA LEU A 282 20.27 13.65 -69.11
C LEU A 282 18.93 13.13 -69.69
N LEU A 283 18.45 12.04 -69.10
CA LEU A 283 17.03 11.72 -68.88
C LEU A 283 16.07 11.79 -70.09
N LEU A 284 15.81 10.64 -70.70
CA LEU A 284 14.44 10.19 -70.95
C LEU A 284 14.41 8.69 -71.23
N ILE A 285 13.46 8.05 -70.57
CA ILE A 285 13.04 6.65 -70.69
C ILE A 285 12.96 6.28 -72.17
N MET A 286 13.86 5.45 -72.70
CA MET A 286 13.65 4.65 -73.92
C MET A 286 14.62 3.47 -73.90
N THR A 287 14.10 2.31 -73.53
CA THR A 287 14.72 1.00 -73.65
C THR A 287 15.01 0.70 -75.13
N GLN A 288 16.26 0.81 -75.56
CA GLN A 288 16.72 0.22 -76.80
C GLN A 288 18.02 -0.54 -76.55
N ALA A 289 17.93 -1.87 -76.66
CA ALA A 289 19.03 -2.80 -76.48
C ALA A 289 20.07 -2.63 -77.60
N VAL A 290 21.25 -2.11 -77.25
CA VAL A 290 22.29 -1.68 -78.20
C VAL A 290 22.95 -2.86 -78.94
N PHE A 291 22.89 -4.08 -78.39
CA PHE A 291 23.38 -5.29 -79.05
C PHE A 291 22.31 -6.07 -79.83
N SER A 292 21.05 -5.62 -79.83
CA SER A 292 19.93 -6.47 -80.26
C SER A 292 19.70 -6.58 -81.78
N MET A 293 20.40 -5.82 -82.62
CA MET A 293 19.98 -5.70 -84.03
C MET A 293 21.05 -5.99 -85.10
N SER A 294 22.26 -6.45 -84.77
CA SER A 294 23.25 -6.68 -85.85
C SER A 294 24.36 -7.72 -85.59
N PHE A 295 24.25 -8.54 -84.55
CA PHE A 295 25.24 -9.60 -84.30
C PHE A 295 24.94 -10.92 -85.01
N PHE A 296 23.68 -11.20 -85.31
CA PHE A 296 23.25 -12.42 -85.99
C PHE A 296 22.58 -12.06 -87.32
N ASN A 297 23.26 -12.34 -88.43
CA ASN A 297 22.69 -12.20 -89.77
C ASN A 297 22.27 -13.59 -90.27
N TYR A 298 20.97 -13.75 -90.51
CA TYR A 298 20.42 -14.92 -91.17
C TYR A 298 20.24 -14.58 -92.65
N THR A 299 21.00 -15.24 -93.52
CA THR A 299 20.85 -15.09 -94.96
C THR A 299 19.94 -16.24 -95.44
N PRO A 300 18.70 -15.97 -95.87
CA PRO A 300 17.80 -17.02 -96.32
C PRO A 300 18.34 -17.68 -97.61
N PRO A 301 17.96 -18.93 -97.91
CA PRO A 301 18.52 -19.67 -99.04
C PRO A 301 18.12 -19.01 -100.35
N GLN A 302 19.11 -18.56 -101.12
CA GLN A 302 18.95 -18.16 -102.52
C GLN A 302 20.04 -18.85 -103.34
N ASP A 303 19.63 -19.53 -104.41
CA ASP A 303 20.44 -20.32 -105.33
C ASP A 303 21.24 -21.50 -104.72
N GLY A 304 20.52 -22.51 -104.23
CA GLY A 304 21.05 -23.87 -104.04
C GLY A 304 22.05 -24.08 -102.89
N ALA A 305 22.41 -23.03 -102.14
CA ALA A 305 23.23 -23.14 -100.93
C ALA A 305 22.38 -23.14 -99.65
N PRO A 306 22.71 -23.96 -98.63
CA PRO A 306 21.99 -23.95 -97.35
C PRO A 306 22.19 -22.61 -96.63
N GLY A 307 21.11 -22.08 -96.03
CA GLY A 307 21.13 -20.79 -95.34
C GLY A 307 22.24 -20.70 -94.27
N LYS A 308 23.04 -19.63 -94.32
CA LYS A 308 24.22 -19.44 -93.47
C LYS A 308 23.91 -18.45 -92.36
N TRP A 309 24.02 -18.92 -91.11
CA TRP A 309 24.05 -18.06 -89.93
C TRP A 309 25.45 -17.47 -89.79
N SER A 310 25.58 -16.14 -89.87
CA SER A 310 26.85 -15.45 -89.61
C SER A 310 26.76 -14.64 -88.33
N VAL A 311 27.67 -14.92 -87.40
CA VAL A 311 27.88 -14.15 -86.17
C VAL A 311 28.94 -13.10 -86.43
N SER A 312 28.73 -11.85 -86.00
CA SER A 312 29.71 -10.77 -86.15
C SER A 312 31.00 -11.05 -85.34
N GLU A 313 32.16 -10.85 -85.97
CA GLU A 313 33.49 -11.10 -85.37
C GLU A 313 33.77 -10.24 -84.13
N ARG A 314 33.02 -9.15 -83.92
CA ARG A 314 33.14 -8.27 -82.74
C ARG A 314 32.36 -8.77 -81.52
N PHE A 315 31.74 -9.96 -81.59
CA PHE A 315 31.05 -10.58 -80.47
C PHE A 315 31.96 -10.76 -79.24
N TRP A 316 33.28 -10.88 -79.42
CA TRP A 316 34.25 -10.97 -78.34
C TRP A 316 34.30 -9.72 -77.44
N VAL A 317 34.01 -8.53 -77.98
CA VAL A 317 34.03 -7.26 -77.22
C VAL A 317 33.00 -7.27 -76.09
N TYR A 318 31.85 -7.90 -76.30
CA TYR A 318 30.84 -8.08 -75.24
C TYR A 318 31.42 -8.83 -74.03
N TRP A 319 32.11 -9.95 -74.27
CA TRP A 319 32.71 -10.76 -73.21
C TRP A 319 33.88 -10.05 -72.50
N ALA A 320 34.65 -9.24 -73.24
CA ALA A 320 35.78 -8.48 -72.70
C ALA A 320 35.36 -7.45 -71.64
N PHE A 321 34.15 -6.90 -71.71
CA PHE A 321 33.63 -5.96 -70.70
C PHE A 321 32.66 -6.61 -69.70
N ALA A 322 31.86 -7.57 -70.13
CA ALA A 322 30.89 -8.24 -69.26
C ALA A 322 31.56 -9.04 -68.14
N ILE A 323 32.60 -9.81 -68.45
CA ILE A 323 33.26 -10.66 -67.45
C ILE A 323 33.95 -9.82 -66.35
N PRO A 324 34.78 -8.81 -66.67
CA PRO A 324 35.44 -8.01 -65.63
C PRO A 324 34.46 -7.21 -64.78
N LEU A 325 33.39 -6.67 -65.39
CA LEU A 325 32.41 -5.88 -64.65
C LEU A 325 31.63 -6.75 -63.67
N THR A 326 31.19 -7.94 -64.08
CA THR A 326 30.53 -8.90 -63.19
C THR A 326 31.48 -9.43 -62.10
N ALA A 327 32.76 -9.65 -62.43
CA ALA A 327 33.76 -10.02 -61.44
C ALA A 327 34.01 -8.90 -60.40
N LEU A 328 34.01 -7.64 -60.85
CA LEU A 328 34.18 -6.48 -59.98
C LEU A 328 32.97 -6.27 -59.06
N THR A 329 31.73 -6.39 -59.57
CA THR A 329 30.52 -6.24 -58.73
C THR A 329 30.42 -7.33 -57.67
N LEU A 330 30.69 -8.59 -58.05
CA LEU A 330 30.73 -9.70 -57.09
C LEU A 330 31.91 -9.56 -56.11
N GLY A 331 33.08 -9.13 -56.58
CA GLY A 331 34.26 -8.90 -55.76
C GLY A 331 34.04 -7.85 -54.68
N ILE A 332 33.45 -6.70 -55.03
CA ILE A 332 33.10 -5.63 -54.09
C ILE A 332 32.10 -6.14 -53.04
N TRP A 333 31.10 -6.92 -53.46
CA TRP A 333 30.13 -7.50 -52.54
C TRP A 333 30.77 -8.48 -51.56
N VAL A 334 31.65 -9.39 -52.02
CA VAL A 334 32.36 -10.33 -51.16
C VAL A 334 33.26 -9.61 -50.16
N LEU A 335 33.99 -8.58 -50.60
CA LEU A 335 34.81 -7.75 -49.71
C LEU A 335 33.95 -7.04 -48.65
N ARG A 336 32.82 -6.46 -49.05
CA ARG A 336 31.87 -5.82 -48.12
C ARG A 336 31.27 -6.83 -47.13
N GLN A 337 30.94 -8.04 -47.58
CA GLN A 337 30.46 -9.10 -46.69
C GLN A 337 31.52 -9.59 -45.69
N ARG A 338 32.79 -9.62 -46.10
CA ARG A 338 33.91 -9.97 -45.22
C ARG A 338 34.24 -8.87 -44.22
N TRP A 339 34.03 -7.60 -44.58
CA TRP A 339 34.25 -6.45 -43.69
C TRP A 339 33.12 -6.23 -42.67
N MET A 340 31.89 -6.67 -42.97
CA MET A 340 30.73 -6.53 -42.08
C MET A 340 30.41 -7.80 -41.25
N ARG A 341 31.20 -8.86 -41.40
CA ARG A 341 31.25 -10.00 -40.47
C ARG A 341 32.36 -9.74 -39.46
#